data_AF-A0A1F6D9R1-F1
#
_entry.id   AF-A0A1F6D9R1-F1
#
_cell.length_a   1.000
_cell.length_b   1.000
_cell.length_c   1.000
_cell.angle_alpha   90.00
_cell.angle_beta   90.00
_cell.angle_gamma   90.00
#
_symmetry.space_group_name_H-M   'P 1'
#
loop_
_entity.id
_entity.type
_entity.pdbx_description
1 polymer ?
#
loop_
_entity_poly.entity_id
_entity_poly.type
_entity_poly.pdbx_seq_one_letter_code
_entity_poly.pdbx_strand_id
1 'polypeptide(L)'
;MRFAVPTGALKFLLGWVIVFLFRLIPFRPPNFEPMLATIMPFSKKFGIFGSFIFGFLGIILFDAVTSGWGVWTWITAVAYGVLGIGARLFFKNREASVKNFLSFGIVGTIFYDAVTGLTIGPIFQGQPFMVALTGQIPFTLMHLLGTVVFATLLSPALYRWVVKSEKLELAVIPSIASRIS
;
A
#
# COMPACT_ATOMS: atom_id res chain seq x y z
N MET A 1 -30.49 10.17 -13.20
CA MET A 1 -29.64 9.03 -12.77
C MET A 1 -29.11 9.30 -11.38
N ARG A 2 -29.44 8.47 -10.37
CA ARG A 2 -28.84 8.54 -9.03
C ARG A 2 -27.66 7.58 -9.00
N PHE A 3 -26.43 8.10 -9.02
CA PHE A 3 -25.23 7.31 -8.77
C PHE A 3 -25.15 7.03 -7.26
N ALA A 4 -25.48 5.81 -6.84
CA ALA A 4 -25.24 5.36 -5.48
C ALA A 4 -23.89 4.62 -5.46
N VAL A 5 -22.86 5.23 -4.87
CA VAL A 5 -21.56 4.57 -4.69
C VAL A 5 -21.64 3.73 -3.41
N PRO A 6 -21.44 2.40 -3.46
CA PRO A 6 -21.39 1.58 -2.25
C PRO A 6 -20.28 2.09 -1.31
N THR A 7 -20.56 2.22 -0.01
CA THR A 7 -19.60 2.74 0.98
C THR A 7 -18.24 2.02 0.94
N GLY A 8 -18.23 0.74 0.56
CA GLY A 8 -17.00 -0.03 0.33
C GLY A 8 -16.17 0.49 -0.84
N ALA A 9 -16.78 0.72 -2.01
CA ALA A 9 -16.09 1.23 -3.19
C ALA A 9 -15.53 2.63 -2.95
N LEU A 10 -16.28 3.49 -2.24
CA LEU A 10 -15.80 4.81 -1.85
C LEU A 10 -14.57 4.73 -0.93
N LYS A 11 -14.60 3.88 0.10
CA LYS A 11 -13.42 3.68 0.98
C LYS A 11 -12.23 3.10 0.23
N PHE A 12 -12.48 2.19 -0.72
CA PHE A 12 -11.43 1.64 -1.58
C PHE A 12 -10.75 2.75 -2.38
N LEU A 13 -11.55 3.55 -3.09
CA LEU A 13 -11.06 4.66 -3.91
C LEU A 13 -10.34 5.71 -3.07
N LEU A 14 -10.90 6.09 -1.92
CA LEU A 14 -10.26 7.05 -1.01
C LEU A 14 -8.91 6.55 -0.50
N GLY A 15 -8.83 5.28 -0.08
CA GLY A 15 -7.55 4.69 0.32
C GLY A 15 -6.53 4.71 -0.81
N TRP A 16 -6.96 4.38 -2.03
CA TRP A 16 -6.12 4.39 -3.21
C TRP A 16 -5.62 5.80 -3.53
N VAL A 17 -6.52 6.80 -3.56
CA VAL A 17 -6.19 8.21 -3.83
C VAL A 17 -5.26 8.77 -2.76
N ILE A 18 -5.50 8.50 -1.48
CA ILE A 18 -4.63 8.97 -0.39
C ILE A 18 -3.23 8.38 -0.53
N VAL A 19 -3.11 7.07 -0.78
CA VAL A 19 -1.81 6.44 -1.04
C VAL A 19 -1.15 7.07 -2.26
N PHE A 20 -1.88 7.22 -3.37
CA PHE A 20 -1.38 7.83 -4.59
C PHE A 20 -0.85 9.26 -4.37
N LEU A 21 -1.62 10.12 -3.69
CA LEU A 21 -1.22 11.49 -3.37
C LEU A 21 -0.01 11.52 -2.43
N PHE A 22 0.05 10.62 -1.43
CA PHE A 22 1.22 10.50 -0.56
C PHE A 22 2.47 10.15 -1.37
N ARG A 23 2.32 9.31 -2.40
CA ARG A 23 3.44 8.92 -3.27
C ARG A 23 3.94 10.07 -4.15
N LEU A 24 3.12 11.08 -4.42
CA LEU A 24 3.54 12.27 -5.17
C LEU A 24 4.36 13.26 -4.31
N ILE A 25 4.48 13.05 -3.00
CA ILE A 25 5.31 13.90 -2.14
C ILE A 25 6.78 13.76 -2.53
N PRO A 26 7.48 14.85 -2.91
CA PRO A 26 8.89 14.80 -3.28
C PRO A 26 9.79 14.57 -2.05
N PHE A 27 11.05 14.16 -2.29
CA PHE A 27 12.08 13.98 -1.26
C PHE A 27 11.78 12.98 -0.15
N ARG A 28 10.91 12.00 -0.41
CA ARG A 28 10.69 10.86 0.48
C ARG A 28 11.76 9.80 0.30
N PRO A 29 12.17 9.08 1.37
CA PRO A 29 13.04 7.93 1.22
C PRO A 29 12.42 6.85 0.30
N PRO A 30 13.25 6.03 -0.36
CA PRO A 30 12.76 4.97 -1.24
C PRO A 30 11.76 4.06 -0.52
N ASN A 31 10.62 3.80 -1.16
CA ASN A 31 9.51 2.98 -0.66
C ASN A 31 9.03 3.32 0.77
N PHE A 32 9.30 4.54 1.26
CA PHE A 32 8.66 5.07 2.46
C PHE A 32 7.26 5.55 2.10
N GLU A 33 6.31 4.62 2.03
CA GLU A 33 4.95 4.90 1.58
C GLU A 33 3.88 4.01 2.23
N PRO A 34 2.64 4.51 2.36
CA PRO A 34 1.56 3.78 3.03
C PRO A 34 0.95 2.66 2.17
N MET A 35 1.57 2.27 1.04
CA MET A 35 1.03 1.28 0.11
C MET A 35 0.76 -0.07 0.79
N LEU A 36 1.81 -0.70 1.34
CA LEU A 36 1.69 -1.99 2.02
C LEU A 36 0.80 -1.91 3.26
N ALA A 37 0.93 -0.83 4.04
CA ALA A 37 0.12 -0.56 5.22
C ALA A 37 -1.38 -0.41 4.92
N THR A 38 -1.72 0.01 3.70
CA THR A 38 -3.12 0.11 3.25
C THR A 38 -3.62 -1.23 2.70
N ILE A 39 -2.79 -1.92 1.91
CA ILE A 39 -3.10 -3.24 1.34
C ILE A 39 -3.46 -4.26 2.42
N MET A 40 -2.72 -4.30 3.54
CA MET A 40 -2.94 -5.28 4.61
C MET A 40 -4.39 -5.28 5.17
N PRO A 41 -4.92 -4.17 5.72
CA PRO A 41 -6.31 -4.11 6.18
C PRO A 41 -7.33 -4.19 5.04
N PHE A 42 -7.02 -3.62 3.87
CA PHE A 42 -7.93 -3.66 2.71
C PHE A 42 -8.12 -5.09 2.23
N SER A 43 -7.09 -5.93 2.32
CA SER A 43 -7.17 -7.31 1.89
C SER A 43 -8.25 -8.11 2.62
N LYS A 44 -8.49 -7.81 3.90
CA LYS A 44 -9.56 -8.46 4.64
C LYS A 44 -10.95 -8.14 4.11
N LYS A 45 -11.18 -6.91 3.65
CA LYS A 45 -12.49 -6.46 3.17
C LYS A 45 -12.71 -6.75 1.69
N PHE A 46 -11.71 -6.49 0.86
CA PHE A 46 -11.84 -6.48 -0.60
C PHE A 46 -11.29 -7.74 -1.27
N GLY A 47 -10.79 -8.70 -0.48
CA GLY A 47 -10.40 -10.03 -0.97
C GLY A 47 -9.16 -10.02 -1.85
N ILE A 48 -8.93 -11.12 -2.56
CA ILE A 48 -7.74 -11.34 -3.40
C ILE A 48 -7.69 -10.30 -4.52
N PHE A 49 -8.76 -10.20 -5.31
CA PHE A 49 -8.82 -9.33 -6.47
C PHE A 49 -8.66 -7.85 -6.11
N GLY A 50 -9.39 -7.38 -5.08
CA GLY A 50 -9.27 -5.99 -4.63
C GLY A 50 -7.87 -5.65 -4.13
N SER A 51 -7.20 -6.57 -3.42
CA SER A 51 -5.83 -6.36 -2.94
C SER A 51 -4.81 -6.32 -4.08
N PHE A 52 -4.96 -7.22 -5.05
CA PHE A 52 -4.09 -7.27 -6.23
C PHE A 52 -4.21 -5.96 -7.02
N ILE A 53 -5.43 -5.56 -7.36
CA ILE A 53 -5.69 -4.35 -8.15
C ILE A 53 -5.24 -3.10 -7.40
N PHE A 54 -5.40 -3.04 -6.08
CA PHE A 54 -4.92 -1.90 -5.28
C PHE A 54 -3.41 -1.69 -5.45
N GLY A 55 -2.61 -2.75 -5.26
CA GLY A 55 -1.16 -2.68 -5.41
C GLY A 55 -0.74 -2.47 -6.86
N PHE A 56 -1.30 -3.25 -7.78
CA PHE A 56 -0.95 -3.23 -9.21
C PHE A 56 -1.24 -1.88 -9.86
N LEU A 57 -2.48 -1.38 -9.77
CA LEU A 57 -2.82 -0.07 -10.34
C LEU A 57 -2.17 1.07 -9.57
N GLY A 58 -1.94 0.88 -8.26
CA GLY A 58 -1.20 1.83 -7.43
C GLY A 58 0.17 2.18 -8.00
N ILE A 59 0.85 1.19 -8.60
CA ILE A 59 2.12 1.38 -9.28
C ILE A 59 1.93 1.94 -10.69
N ILE A 60 1.11 1.28 -11.53
CA ILE A 60 0.95 1.68 -12.95
C ILE A 60 0.56 3.14 -13.09
N LEU A 61 -0.41 3.60 -12.29
CA LEU A 61 -0.90 4.97 -12.38
C LEU A 61 0.10 5.97 -11.80
N PHE A 62 0.87 5.58 -10.78
CA PHE A 62 1.91 6.44 -10.22
C PHE A 62 3.04 6.67 -11.22
N ASP A 63 3.51 5.59 -11.83
CA ASP A 63 4.55 5.65 -12.86
C ASP A 63 4.06 6.43 -14.08
N ALA A 64 2.80 6.26 -14.48
CA ALA A 64 2.19 7.02 -15.59
C ALA A 64 2.32 8.55 -15.43
N VAL A 65 2.28 9.04 -14.19
CA VAL A 65 2.31 10.48 -13.86
C VAL A 65 3.70 10.98 -13.51
N THR A 66 4.63 10.08 -13.14
CA THR A 66 5.96 10.46 -12.66
C THR A 66 7.07 10.12 -13.65
N SER A 67 7.44 8.84 -13.77
CA SER A 67 8.58 8.37 -14.57
C SER A 67 8.22 7.89 -15.98
N GLY A 68 6.93 7.79 -16.29
CA GLY A 68 6.44 7.09 -17.48
C GLY A 68 6.46 5.56 -17.30
N TRP A 69 5.96 4.84 -18.31
CA TRP A 69 5.90 3.38 -18.30
C TRP A 69 7.20 2.76 -18.80
N GLY A 70 7.69 1.75 -18.07
CA GLY A 70 8.83 0.94 -18.49
C GLY A 70 8.75 -0.49 -17.98
N VAL A 71 9.79 -1.29 -18.26
CA VAL A 71 9.89 -2.67 -17.76
C VAL A 71 9.79 -2.70 -16.23
N TRP A 72 10.36 -1.71 -15.56
CA TRP A 72 10.31 -1.58 -14.11
C TRP A 72 8.90 -1.39 -13.56
N THR A 73 8.03 -0.66 -14.28
CA THR A 73 6.62 -0.47 -13.92
C THR A 73 5.91 -1.82 -13.85
N TRP A 74 6.12 -2.70 -14.83
CA TRP A 74 5.49 -4.02 -14.84
C TRP A 74 5.99 -4.92 -13.72
N ILE A 75 7.31 -4.95 -13.50
CA ILE A 75 7.91 -5.75 -12.44
C ILE A 75 7.37 -5.34 -11.07
N THR A 76 7.41 -4.05 -10.76
CA THR A 76 6.97 -3.52 -9.47
C THR A 76 5.45 -3.60 -9.29
N ALA A 77 4.66 -3.35 -10.35
CA ALA A 77 3.21 -3.48 -10.30
C ALA A 77 2.78 -4.92 -10.02
N VAL A 78 3.38 -5.90 -10.71
CA VAL A 78 3.11 -7.32 -10.47
C VAL A 78 3.57 -7.71 -9.06
N ALA A 79 4.75 -7.28 -8.62
CA ALA A 79 5.25 -7.56 -7.29
C ALA A 79 4.32 -7.04 -6.18
N TYR A 80 3.87 -5.77 -6.27
CA TYR A 80 2.90 -5.21 -5.32
C TYR A 80 1.51 -5.87 -5.42
N GLY A 81 1.06 -6.21 -6.62
CA GLY A 81 -0.18 -6.96 -6.81
C GLY A 81 -0.13 -8.32 -6.10
N VAL A 82 0.95 -9.09 -6.32
CA VAL A 82 1.19 -10.39 -5.66
C VAL A 82 1.34 -10.22 -4.15
N LEU A 83 2.00 -9.16 -3.68
CA LEU A 83 2.07 -8.82 -2.25
C LEU A 83 0.67 -8.63 -1.65
N GLY A 84 -0.25 -8.02 -2.41
CA GLY A 84 -1.66 -7.91 -2.04
C GLY A 84 -2.39 -9.26 -1.96
N ILE A 85 -2.11 -10.18 -2.89
CA ILE A 85 -2.60 -11.57 -2.80
C ILE A 85 -2.05 -12.22 -1.51
N GLY A 86 -0.74 -12.09 -1.27
CA GLY A 86 -0.07 -12.58 -0.07
C GLY A 86 -0.70 -12.04 1.21
N ALA A 87 -1.04 -10.75 1.23
CA ALA A 87 -1.71 -10.13 2.37
C ALA A 87 -3.07 -10.79 2.63
N ARG A 88 -3.88 -11.00 1.59
CA ARG A 88 -5.15 -11.70 1.74
C ARG A 88 -4.96 -13.12 2.29
N LEU A 89 -4.02 -13.88 1.74
CA LEU A 89 -3.73 -15.24 2.18
C LEU A 89 -3.21 -15.29 3.62
N PHE A 90 -2.45 -14.29 4.05
CA PHE A 90 -1.92 -14.19 5.40
C PHE A 90 -3.02 -13.81 6.41
N PHE A 91 -3.85 -12.82 6.08
CA PHE A 91 -4.85 -12.26 6.98
C PHE A 91 -6.21 -12.95 6.94
N LYS A 92 -6.49 -13.86 5.99
CA LYS A 92 -7.80 -14.56 5.91
C LYS A 92 -8.17 -15.27 7.22
N ASN A 93 -7.19 -15.89 7.87
CA ASN A 93 -7.36 -16.68 9.09
C ASN A 93 -6.59 -16.09 10.30
N ARG A 94 -6.11 -14.85 10.19
CA ARG A 94 -5.33 -14.20 11.25
C ARG A 94 -5.99 -12.91 11.68
N GLU A 95 -5.85 -12.55 12.95
CA GLU A 95 -6.36 -11.30 13.45
C GLU A 95 -5.66 -10.10 12.82
N ALA A 96 -6.40 -8.99 12.67
CA ALA A 96 -5.85 -7.73 12.22
C ALA A 96 -5.30 -6.95 13.42
N SER A 97 -4.14 -7.41 13.90
CA SER A 97 -3.42 -6.84 15.03
C SER A 97 -2.10 -6.22 14.57
N VAL A 98 -1.57 -5.29 15.36
CA VAL A 98 -0.25 -4.66 15.10
C VAL A 98 0.84 -5.72 14.91
N LYS A 99 0.85 -6.78 15.75
CA LYS A 99 1.79 -7.90 15.63
C LYS A 99 1.73 -8.56 14.25
N ASN A 100 0.53 -8.86 13.76
CA ASN A 100 0.35 -9.51 12.47
C ASN A 100 0.64 -8.56 11.31
N PHE A 101 0.32 -7.26 11.44
CA PHE A 101 0.69 -6.24 10.45
C PHE A 101 2.22 -6.09 10.36
N LEU A 102 2.92 -6.04 11.48
CA LEU A 102 4.38 -6.00 11.49
C LEU A 102 4.99 -7.27 10.93
N SER A 103 4.50 -8.45 11.35
CA SER A 103 5.01 -9.73 10.86
C SER A 103 4.87 -9.86 9.34
N PHE A 104 3.69 -9.55 8.79
CA PHE A 104 3.50 -9.57 7.35
C PHE A 104 4.29 -8.47 6.65
N GLY A 105 4.26 -7.24 7.19
CA GLY A 105 4.97 -6.10 6.63
C GLY A 105 6.45 -6.36 6.49
N ILE A 106 7.13 -6.75 7.57
CA ILE A 106 8.58 -6.98 7.59
C ILE A 106 8.97 -8.10 6.61
N VAL A 107 8.31 -9.26 6.69
CA VAL A 107 8.61 -10.40 5.81
C VAL A 107 8.31 -10.06 4.36
N GLY A 108 7.17 -9.40 4.11
CA GLY A 108 6.75 -8.96 2.79
C GLY A 108 7.72 -7.95 2.17
N THR A 109 8.20 -6.98 2.95
CA THR A 109 9.18 -5.98 2.52
C THR A 109 10.52 -6.63 2.17
N ILE A 110 11.05 -7.49 3.03
CA ILE A 110 12.30 -8.22 2.75
C ILE A 110 12.16 -9.07 1.50
N PHE A 111 11.05 -9.79 1.36
CA PHE A 111 10.80 -10.63 0.20
C PHE A 111 10.66 -9.81 -1.09
N TYR A 112 9.90 -8.72 -1.04
CA TYR A 112 9.74 -7.80 -2.16
C TYR A 112 11.10 -7.27 -2.61
N ASP A 113 11.89 -6.74 -1.68
CA ASP A 113 13.20 -6.15 -1.95
C ASP A 113 14.22 -7.19 -2.44
N ALA A 114 14.18 -8.42 -1.91
CA ALA A 114 15.02 -9.51 -2.41
C ALA A 114 14.66 -9.88 -3.85
N VAL A 115 13.36 -10.01 -4.15
CA VAL A 115 12.90 -10.35 -5.50
C VAL A 115 13.22 -9.21 -6.46
N THR A 116 12.83 -7.98 -6.18
CA THR A 116 13.01 -6.87 -7.13
C THR A 116 14.47 -6.43 -7.23
N GLY A 117 15.17 -6.32 -6.10
CA GLY A 117 16.51 -5.74 -6.02
C GLY A 117 17.65 -6.72 -6.27
N LEU A 118 17.53 -7.96 -5.79
CA LEU A 118 18.63 -8.95 -5.89
C LEU A 118 18.47 -9.91 -7.07
N THR A 119 17.34 -9.91 -7.77
CA THR A 119 17.15 -10.76 -8.96
C THR A 119 17.15 -9.95 -10.24
N ILE A 120 16.39 -8.85 -10.33
CA ILE A 120 16.16 -8.20 -11.62
C ILE A 120 17.44 -7.60 -12.22
N GLY A 121 18.18 -6.82 -11.41
CA GLY A 121 19.46 -6.25 -11.84
C GLY A 121 20.49 -7.33 -12.19
N PRO A 122 20.79 -8.28 -11.29
CA PRO A 122 21.77 -9.32 -11.56
C PRO A 122 21.42 -10.25 -12.73
N ILE A 123 20.16 -10.69 -12.84
CA ILE A 123 19.76 -11.66 -13.87
C ILE A 123 19.58 -10.99 -15.23
N PHE A 124 18.91 -9.83 -15.30
CA PHE A 124 18.52 -9.23 -16.57
C PHE A 124 19.44 -8.10 -17.03
N GLN A 125 20.23 -7.51 -16.13
CA GLN A 125 21.15 -6.39 -16.45
C GLN A 125 22.62 -6.75 -16.22
N GLY A 126 22.93 -7.98 -15.81
CA GLY A 126 24.30 -8.44 -15.58
C GLY A 126 25.02 -7.72 -14.43
N GLN A 127 24.26 -7.07 -13.53
CA GLN A 127 24.84 -6.39 -12.38
C GLN A 127 25.53 -7.42 -11.46
N PRO A 128 26.79 -7.19 -11.02
CA PRO A 128 27.43 -8.08 -10.07
C PRO A 128 26.58 -8.23 -8.79
N PHE A 129 26.29 -9.46 -8.38
CA PHE A 129 25.41 -9.73 -7.24
C PHE A 129 25.84 -8.99 -5.97
N MET A 130 27.15 -8.95 -5.68
CA MET A 130 27.66 -8.25 -4.51
C MET A 130 27.43 -6.74 -4.55
N VAL A 131 27.41 -6.12 -5.74
CA VAL A 131 27.07 -4.70 -5.91
C VAL A 131 25.58 -4.46 -5.70
N ALA A 132 24.72 -5.36 -6.22
CA ALA A 132 23.29 -5.31 -5.96
C ALA A 132 23.00 -5.45 -4.46
N LEU A 133 23.64 -6.42 -3.79
CA LEU A 133 23.46 -6.69 -2.38
C LEU A 133 23.89 -5.51 -1.49
N THR A 134 25.06 -4.92 -1.73
CA THR A 134 25.54 -3.79 -0.93
C THR A 134 24.66 -2.56 -1.07
N GLY A 135 24.12 -2.29 -2.26
CA GLY A 135 23.12 -1.23 -2.47
C GLY A 135 21.75 -1.56 -1.87
N GLN A 136 21.36 -2.84 -1.88
CA GLN A 136 20.05 -3.27 -1.39
C GLN A 136 19.92 -3.20 0.14
N ILE A 137 21.02 -3.38 0.89
CA ILE A 137 20.99 -3.33 2.36
C ILE A 137 20.46 -1.97 2.87
N PRO A 138 21.07 -0.81 2.55
CA PRO A 138 20.57 0.48 3.03
C PRO A 138 19.17 0.80 2.48
N PHE A 139 18.86 0.39 1.25
CA PHE A 139 17.51 0.53 0.70
C PHE A 139 16.46 -0.24 1.53
N THR A 140 16.73 -1.51 1.82
CA THR A 140 15.83 -2.38 2.58
C THR A 140 15.63 -1.87 4.00
N LEU A 141 16.67 -1.31 4.63
CA LEU A 141 16.55 -0.71 5.96
C LEU A 141 15.59 0.49 5.96
N MET A 142 15.69 1.37 4.96
CA MET A 142 14.77 2.51 4.83
C MET A 142 13.34 2.06 4.54
N HIS A 143 13.18 1.04 3.68
CA HIS A 143 11.88 0.47 3.36
C HIS A 143 11.24 -0.21 4.59
N LEU A 144 12.04 -0.94 5.37
CA LEU A 144 11.61 -1.55 6.63
C LEU A 144 11.21 -0.50 7.67
N LEU A 145 11.94 0.61 7.78
CA LEU A 145 11.57 1.69 8.69
C LEU A 145 10.17 2.23 8.36
N GLY A 146 9.91 2.55 7.08
CA GLY A 146 8.58 2.97 6.64
C GLY A 146 7.52 1.91 6.91
N THR A 147 7.83 0.65 6.60
CA THR A 147 6.95 -0.49 6.87
C THR A 147 6.58 -0.58 8.34
N VAL A 148 7.53 -0.49 9.26
CA VAL A 148 7.29 -0.57 10.71
C VAL A 148 6.43 0.60 11.19
N VAL A 149 6.75 1.82 10.77
CA VAL A 149 5.99 3.03 11.13
C VAL A 149 4.53 2.91 10.67
N PHE A 150 4.30 2.62 9.38
CA PHE A 150 2.94 2.56 8.86
C PHE A 150 2.18 1.29 9.27
N ALA A 151 2.84 0.15 9.45
CA ALA A 151 2.21 -1.06 9.97
C ALA A 151 1.73 -0.89 11.42
N THR A 152 2.49 -0.15 12.24
CA THR A 152 2.15 0.08 13.65
C THR A 152 1.07 1.14 13.80
N LEU A 153 1.20 2.26 13.08
CA LEU A 153 0.34 3.43 13.29
C LEU A 153 -0.87 3.43 12.34
N LEU A 154 -0.63 3.24 11.05
CA LEU A 154 -1.64 3.46 10.02
C LEU A 154 -2.52 2.22 9.79
N SER A 155 -1.95 1.02 9.74
CA SER A 155 -2.70 -0.21 9.43
C SER A 155 -3.85 -0.49 10.42
N PRO A 156 -3.68 -0.33 11.75
CA PRO A 156 -4.78 -0.50 12.70
C PRO A 156 -5.86 0.58 12.61
N ALA A 157 -5.48 1.81 12.25
CA ALA A 157 -6.44 2.89 12.01
C ALA A 157 -7.27 2.62 10.76
N LEU A 158 -6.61 2.23 9.66
CA LEU A 158 -7.28 1.83 8.42
C LEU A 158 -8.15 0.59 8.61
N TYR A 159 -7.74 -0.39 9.42
CA TYR A 159 -8.58 -1.54 9.74
C TYR A 159 -9.89 -1.13 10.43
N ARG A 160 -9.81 -0.23 11.41
CA ARG A 160 -11.00 0.31 12.11
C ARG A 160 -11.91 1.08 11.16
N TRP A 161 -11.33 1.92 10.31
CA TRP A 161 -12.08 2.73 9.35
C TRP A 161 -12.71 1.90 8.22
N VAL A 162 -11.95 0.98 7.61
CA VAL A 162 -12.39 0.25 6.43
C VAL A 162 -13.21 -0.97 6.78
N VAL A 163 -12.76 -1.77 7.74
CA VAL A 163 -13.36 -3.08 8.03
C VAL A 163 -14.42 -2.97 9.13
N LYS A 164 -14.15 -2.25 10.21
CA LYS A 164 -15.08 -2.18 11.35
C LYS A 164 -16.18 -1.12 11.22
N SER A 165 -15.99 -0.08 10.41
CA SER A 165 -17.00 0.97 10.23
C SER A 165 -17.82 0.73 8.96
N GLU A 166 -19.12 0.50 9.09
CA GLU A 166 -20.02 0.33 7.93
C GLU A 166 -20.49 1.67 7.35
N LYS A 167 -20.57 2.73 8.16
CA LYS A 167 -21.02 4.05 7.76
C LYS A 167 -19.83 5.00 7.54
N LEU A 168 -19.92 5.85 6.52
CA LEU A 168 -19.07 7.04 6.42
C LEU A 168 -19.77 8.10 7.27
N GLU A 169 -19.31 8.33 8.49
CA GLU A 169 -19.79 9.45 9.28
C GLU A 169 -19.14 10.72 8.73
N LEU A 170 -19.72 11.26 7.67
CA LEU A 170 -19.46 12.65 7.29
C LEU A 170 -20.17 13.50 8.33
N ALA A 171 -19.44 13.90 9.38
CA ALA A 171 -19.90 14.94 10.29
C ALA A 171 -20.06 16.22 9.46
N VAL A 172 -21.26 16.47 8.94
CA VAL A 172 -21.65 17.77 8.42
C VAL A 172 -21.64 18.68 9.64
N ILE A 173 -20.60 19.51 9.77
CA ILE A 173 -20.59 20.59 10.73
C ILE A 173 -21.81 21.46 10.40
N PRO A 174 -22.83 21.55 11.26
CA PRO A 174 -23.92 22.47 11.01
C PRO A 174 -23.30 23.87 10.99
N SER A 175 -23.35 24.53 9.84
CA SER A 175 -22.98 25.93 9.73
C SER A 175 -23.75 26.70 10.81
N ILE A 176 -23.03 27.54 11.55
CA ILE A 176 -23.53 28.45 12.57
C ILE A 176 -24.46 29.47 11.91
N ALA A 177 -25.68 29.05 11.55
CA ALA A 177 -26.68 29.86 10.86
C ALA A 177 -28.00 29.95 11.64
N SER A 178 -28.00 29.58 12.93
CA SER A 178 -29.20 29.64 13.79
C SER A 178 -28.99 30.46 15.07
N ARG A 179 -28.04 31.41 15.08
CA ARG A 179 -27.84 32.34 16.22
C ARG A 179 -28.23 33.80 15.89
N ILE A 180 -29.00 34.03 14.84
CA ILE A 180 -29.60 35.34 14.55
C ILE A 180 -31.04 35.10 14.06
N SER A 181 -31.96 34.91 15.00
CA SER A 181 -33.41 35.09 14.82
C SER A 181 -34.03 35.40 16.18
#